data_AF-A0A7X7LPB7-F1
#
_entry.id   AF-A0A7X7LPB7-F1
#
_cell.length_a   1.000
_cell.length_b   1.000
_cell.length_c   1.000
_cell.angle_alpha   90.00
_cell.angle_beta   90.00
_cell.angle_gamma   90.00
#
_symmetry.space_group_name_H-M   'P 1'
#
loop_
_entity.id
_entity.type
_entity.pdbx_description
1 polymer ?
#
loop_
_entity_poly.entity_id
_entity_poly.type
_entity_poly.pdbx_seq_one_letter_code
_entity_poly.pdbx_strand_id
1 'polypeptide(L)' 'EKEQIIRALDMHGGNVSKAASELGISRNTIYRKMKNYEISN' A
#
# COMPACT_ATOMS: atom_id res chain seq x y z
N GLU A 1 -2.11 6.93 -8.07
CA GLU A 1 -2.38 6.35 -6.73
C GLU A 1 -2.09 4.84 -6.64
N LYS A 2 -2.67 3.98 -7.49
CA LYS A 2 -2.39 2.52 -7.47
C LYS A 2 -0.90 2.20 -7.56
N GLU A 3 -0.19 2.80 -8.52
CA GLU A 3 1.25 2.57 -8.70
C GLU A 3 2.11 3.05 -7.52
N GLN A 4 1.71 4.11 -6.82
CA GLN A 4 2.46 4.56 -5.64
C GLN A 4 2.34 3.58 -4.48
N ILE A 5 1.16 2.98 -4.31
CA ILE A 5 0.94 1.93 -3.31
C ILE A 5 1.71 0.67 -3.67
N ILE A 6 1.68 0.26 -4.94
CA ILE A 6 2.45 -0.89 -5.42
C ILE A 6 3.94 -0.63 -5.23
N ARG A 7 4.47 0.54 -5.64
CA ARG A 7 5.87 0.90 -5.42
C ARG A 7 6.25 0.92 -3.95
N ALA A 8 5.44 1.53 -3.09
CA ALA A 8 5.74 1.58 -1.67
C ALA A 8 5.70 0.17 -1.04
N LEU A 9 4.73 -0.68 -1.43
CA LEU A 9 4.69 -2.06 -0.99
C LEU A 9 5.91 -2.84 -1.49
N ASP A 10 6.26 -2.73 -2.76
CA ASP A 10 7.39 -3.41 -3.38
C ASP A 10 8.74 -2.97 -2.76
N MET A 11 8.94 -1.66 -2.58
CA MET A 11 10.11 -1.10 -1.89
C MET A 11 10.25 -1.60 -0.44
N HIS A 12 9.13 -1.86 0.24
CA HIS A 12 9.11 -2.35 1.61
C HIS A 12 8.87 -3.86 1.72
N GLY A 13 8.93 -4.62 0.61
CA GLY A 13 8.75 -6.08 0.59
C GLY A 13 7.37 -6.55 1.08
N GLY A 14 6.31 -5.86 0.68
CA GLY A 14 4.92 -6.14 1.09
C GLY A 14 4.56 -5.56 2.46
N ASN A 15 5.44 -4.77 3.09
CA ASN A 15 5.19 -4.25 4.44
C ASN A 15 4.23 -3.04 4.43
N VAL A 16 2.94 -3.35 4.52
CA VAL A 16 1.82 -2.40 4.50
C VAL A 16 1.99 -1.26 5.51
N SER A 17 2.53 -1.53 6.71
CA SER A 17 2.75 -0.48 7.72
C SER A 17 3.77 0.56 7.28
N LYS A 18 4.87 0.13 6.66
CA LYS A 18 5.90 1.04 6.15
C LYS A 18 5.40 1.81 4.93
N ALA A 19 4.76 1.10 3.99
CA ALA A 19 4.13 1.73 2.83
C ALA A 19 3.07 2.78 3.24
N ALA A 20 2.26 2.50 4.25
CA ALA A 20 1.29 3.43 4.83
C ALA A 20 1.99 4.68 5.41
N SER A 21 3.05 4.49 6.19
CA SER A 21 3.83 5.57 6.79
C SER A 21 4.51 6.45 5.76
N GLU A 22 5.06 5.86 4.69
CA GLU A 22 5.69 6.61 3.60
C GLU A 22 4.68 7.41 2.79
N LEU A 23 3.52 6.81 2.50
CA LEU A 23 2.44 7.47 1.77
C LEU A 23 1.65 8.47 2.63
N GLY A 24 1.94 8.58 3.92
CA GLY A 24 1.25 9.48 4.85
C GLY A 24 -0.21 9.12 5.08
N ILE A 25 -0.59 7.85 4.89
CA ILE A 25 -1.98 7.37 5.03
C ILE A 25 -2.07 6.25 6.04
N SER A 26 -3.27 6.06 6.60
CA SER A 26 -3.52 4.96 7.53
C SER A 26 -3.44 3.59 6.84
N ARG A 27 -2.99 2.57 7.57
CA ARG A 27 -3.01 1.15 7.11
C ARG A 27 -4.36 0.72 6.56
N ASN A 28 -5.45 1.16 7.19
CA ASN A 28 -6.82 0.87 6.74
C ASN A 28 -7.10 1.43 5.34
N THR A 29 -6.55 2.60 5.02
CA THR A 29 -6.66 3.21 3.68
C THR A 29 -5.88 2.39 2.65
N ILE A 30 -4.68 1.89 3.00
CA ILE A 30 -3.92 0.96 2.14
C ILE A 30 -4.74 -0.30 1.90
N TYR A 31 -5.26 -0.97 2.94
CA TYR A 31 -6.06 -2.19 2.78
C TYR A 31 -7.29 -1.97 1.89
N ARG A 32 -8.02 -0.87 2.09
CA ARG A 32 -9.17 -0.52 1.24
C ARG A 32 -8.75 -0.29 -0.21
N LYS A 33 -7.62 0.40 -0.43
CA LYS A 33 -7.07 0.63 -1.77
C LYS A 33 -6.54 -0.65 -2.40
N MET A 34 -5.85 -1.52 -1.66
CA MET A 34 -5.41 -2.84 -2.13
C MET A 34 -6.60 -3.70 -2.57
N LYS A 35 -7.68 -3.70 -1.77
CA LYS A 35 -8.93 -4.40 -2.14
C LYS A 35 -9.56 -3.81 -3.40
N ASN A 36 -9.63 -2.49 -3.52
CA ASN A 36 -10.19 -1.81 -4.70
C ASN A 36 -9.33 -1.97 -5.96
N TYR A 37 -8.02 -2.12 -5.80
CA TYR A 37 -7.08 -2.26 -6.91
C TYR A 37 -6.74 -3.72 -7.24
N GLU A 38 -7.38 -4.68 -6.56
CA GLU A 38 -7.13 -6.12 -6.66
C GLU A 38 -5.63 -6.46 -6.54
N ILE A 39 -4.94 -5.75 -5.64
CA ILE A 39 -3.53 -6.00 -5.34
C ILE A 39 -3.49 -7.23 -4.44
N SER A 40 -3.31 -8.39 -5.06
CA SER A 40 -2.99 -9.65 -4.39
C SER A 40 -1.48 -9.67 -4.12
N ASN A 41 -1.12 -9.73 -2.84
CA ASN A 41 0.26 -9.94 -2.38
C ASN A 41 0.50 -11.43 -2.11
#